data_AF-A0A5J4QLZ6-F1
#
_entry.id   AF-A0A5J4QLZ6-F1
#
_cell.length_a   1.000
_cell.length_b   1.000
_cell.length_c   1.000
_cell.angle_alpha   90.00
_cell.angle_beta   90.00
_cell.angle_gamma   90.00
#
_symmetry.space_group_name_H-M   'P 1'
#
loop_
_entity.id
_entity.type
_entity.pdbx_description
1 polymer ?
#
loop_
_entity_poly.entity_id
_entity_poly.type
_entity_poly.pdbx_seq_one_letter_code
_entity_poly.pdbx_strand_id
1 'polypeptide(L)'
;MTERKLSELQKEYRDFFLGKLKHFGVKSPAELTKEKKSEFFTSIKQDWTKIKKAKKQTLLSVQKTSDENLGNGYDVIETEHSASPKQSNDSRLDAGRDYIKGVTPSKKTRTEYPDKKTNKRRQQAEPQTHSDFSKQIIKSKPNEEQSDDLKILYTPNSHFKQEKNYHYPVVKMPKNDSPLKLPRVGRSNQKGYKEDEFYNEIKEQVTDIELSNDFHMIIPNYNKPYEPDIILYDKKLNLYIDIEIDEPYDGYFRYPTHCIKQEEEQKQDDIRDLFFTESGWIVIRFTEKQVHLQSNECIDYIKNVLNSIYNRNFLSKATCEIENQWDDNQCIKWQKEHYREKYLGIDHFYKRRSFKEIKIDTDIDESIEKIIQRTKRFDFESWNSSVAFDEETHKYIHPKDETGNAEFISVTTLIERFFPFDLKRYCEKKAKEENRTEEDVLIEYLMVRDEASEKGTFLHKQIENFLKGNKFDSETKEFQMFLSFYDKEIKKRNLLFFDAEKMIISEKYNVAGTIDCLFKKKDKDEYVMLDWKRSKKLIIDGRPRIFGFGYALSELNALDNSSYYRYCLQQNIYKYIVEKEYSIKISSMQLVVLHENYSDYYVVKVPDMKKETNILLNSLNHKI
;
A
#
# COMPACT_ATOMS: atom_id res chain seq x y z
N MET A 1 20.24 -2.00 -11.91
CA MET A 1 19.45 -0.82 -12.25
C MET A 1 18.94 -0.96 -13.67
N THR A 2 18.15 -1.99 -13.83
CA THR A 2 17.43 -2.30 -15.06
C THR A 2 16.12 -1.51 -15.03
N GLU A 3 15.62 -1.14 -16.22
CA GLU A 3 14.32 -0.51 -16.37
C GLU A 3 13.26 -1.25 -15.54
N ARG A 4 12.36 -0.54 -14.85
CA ARG A 4 11.14 -1.14 -14.30
C ARG A 4 10.54 -1.98 -15.43
N LYS A 5 10.49 -3.30 -15.28
CA LYS A 5 9.94 -4.17 -16.33
C LYS A 5 8.46 -3.84 -16.44
N LEU A 6 8.13 -3.00 -17.40
CA LEU A 6 6.77 -2.90 -17.91
C LEU A 6 6.33 -4.33 -18.26
N SER A 7 5.16 -4.75 -17.81
CA SER A 7 4.52 -5.97 -18.31
C SER A 7 4.48 -5.91 -19.84
N GLU A 8 4.43 -7.05 -20.53
CA GLU A 8 4.38 -7.07 -22.00
C GLU A 8 3.25 -6.18 -22.53
N LEU A 9 2.09 -6.18 -21.87
CA LEU A 9 0.97 -5.31 -22.21
C LEU A 9 1.27 -3.82 -22.03
N GLN A 10 2.02 -3.44 -20.98
CA GLN A 10 2.45 -2.06 -20.74
C GLN A 10 3.50 -1.61 -21.75
N LYS A 11 4.46 -2.48 -22.13
CA LYS A 11 5.45 -2.20 -23.19
C LYS A 11 4.75 -1.94 -24.52
N GLU A 12 3.85 -2.83 -24.89
CA GLU A 12 3.09 -2.70 -26.13
C GLU A 12 2.20 -1.47 -26.15
N TYR A 13 1.56 -1.16 -25.01
CA TYR A 13 0.72 0.03 -24.92
C TYR A 13 1.53 1.31 -25.04
N ARG A 14 2.70 1.33 -24.40
CA ARG A 14 3.66 2.43 -24.50
C ARG A 14 4.12 2.63 -25.94
N ASP A 15 4.54 1.57 -26.62
CA ASP A 15 4.99 1.67 -28.02
C ASP A 15 3.86 2.18 -28.92
N PHE A 16 2.64 1.66 -28.73
CA PHE A 16 1.46 2.13 -29.42
C PHE A 16 1.20 3.63 -29.19
N PHE A 17 1.27 4.09 -27.95
CA PHE A 17 1.04 5.49 -27.61
C PHE A 17 2.16 6.42 -28.07
N LEU A 18 3.42 6.02 -27.94
CA LEU A 18 4.56 6.78 -28.48
C LEU A 18 4.45 6.89 -30.01
N GLY A 19 4.03 5.82 -30.68
CA GLY A 19 3.67 5.83 -32.10
C GLY A 19 2.56 6.84 -32.40
N LYS A 20 1.53 6.90 -31.56
CA LYS A 20 0.46 7.90 -31.68
C LYS A 20 0.97 9.33 -31.46
N LEU A 21 1.81 9.57 -30.46
CA LEU A 21 2.40 10.89 -30.22
C LEU A 21 3.19 11.38 -31.44
N LYS A 22 4.02 10.49 -31.99
CA LYS A 22 4.77 10.75 -33.23
C LYS A 22 3.84 11.04 -34.42
N HIS A 23 2.74 10.31 -34.55
CA HIS A 23 1.73 10.56 -35.59
C HIS A 23 1.09 11.94 -35.46
N PHE A 24 0.85 12.40 -34.23
CA PHE A 24 0.31 13.73 -33.95
C PHE A 24 1.40 14.83 -33.93
N GLY A 25 2.67 14.49 -34.17
CA GLY A 25 3.78 15.44 -34.24
C GLY A 25 4.13 16.10 -32.91
N VAL A 26 3.75 15.50 -31.77
CA VAL A 26 3.98 16.06 -30.43
C VAL A 26 4.84 15.13 -29.59
N LYS A 27 5.58 15.69 -28.63
CA LYS A 27 6.35 14.91 -27.65
C LYS A 27 5.53 14.59 -26.41
N SER A 28 4.45 15.33 -26.19
CA SER A 28 3.55 15.12 -25.07
C SER A 28 2.12 15.48 -25.48
N PRO A 29 1.10 14.76 -24.99
CA PRO A 29 -0.29 15.17 -25.22
C PRO A 29 -0.54 16.59 -24.71
N ALA A 30 0.22 17.07 -23.72
CA ALA A 30 0.11 18.42 -23.19
C ALA A 30 0.28 19.53 -24.24
N GLU A 31 1.03 19.26 -25.32
CA GLU A 31 1.30 20.18 -26.43
C GLU A 31 0.11 20.32 -27.39
N LEU A 32 -0.89 19.43 -27.29
CA LEU A 32 -2.08 19.46 -28.13
C LEU A 32 -3.13 20.45 -27.60
N THR A 33 -3.87 21.08 -28.51
CA THR A 33 -5.07 21.87 -28.18
C THR A 33 -6.15 20.96 -27.58
N LYS A 34 -7.17 21.56 -26.95
CA LYS A 34 -8.26 20.79 -26.32
C LYS A 34 -8.95 19.85 -27.31
N GLU A 35 -9.21 20.33 -28.52
CA GLU A 35 -9.86 19.59 -29.60
C GLU A 35 -8.97 18.44 -30.07
N LYS A 36 -7.69 18.71 -30.35
CA LYS A 36 -6.72 17.70 -30.78
C LYS A 36 -6.40 16.67 -29.70
N LYS A 37 -6.45 17.04 -28.42
CA LYS A 37 -6.36 16.09 -27.29
C LYS A 37 -7.54 15.13 -27.34
N SER A 38 -8.75 15.64 -27.50
CA SER A 38 -9.94 14.79 -27.61
C SER A 38 -9.80 13.77 -28.74
N GLU A 39 -9.38 14.21 -29.93
CA GLU A 39 -9.13 13.35 -31.09
C GLU A 39 -8.01 12.32 -30.82
N PHE A 40 -6.88 12.77 -30.29
CA PHE A 40 -5.73 11.93 -29.95
C PHE A 40 -6.11 10.77 -29.04
N PHE A 41 -6.77 11.06 -27.91
CA PHE A 41 -7.14 10.03 -26.94
C PHE A 41 -8.34 9.18 -27.40
N THR A 42 -9.30 9.75 -28.13
CA THR A 42 -10.36 8.96 -28.78
C THR A 42 -9.75 7.94 -29.73
N SER A 43 -8.74 8.32 -30.51
CA SER A 43 -8.03 7.41 -31.41
C SER A 43 -7.26 6.32 -30.65
N ILE A 44 -6.64 6.66 -29.51
CA ILE A 44 -5.98 5.70 -28.62
C ILE A 44 -6.97 4.67 -28.12
N LYS A 45 -8.11 5.10 -27.59
CA LYS A 45 -9.14 4.22 -27.05
C LYS A 45 -9.68 3.27 -28.12
N GLN A 46 -10.01 3.79 -29.30
CA GLN A 46 -10.53 2.97 -30.40
C GLN A 46 -9.50 1.96 -30.91
N ASP A 47 -8.29 2.42 -31.21
CA ASP A 47 -7.28 1.58 -31.84
C ASP A 47 -6.66 0.59 -30.85
N TRP A 48 -6.46 0.98 -29.59
CA TRP A 48 -5.99 0.05 -28.56
C TRP A 48 -7.03 -1.03 -28.24
N THR A 49 -8.32 -0.68 -28.22
CA THR A 49 -9.39 -1.66 -28.05
C THR A 49 -9.44 -2.66 -29.21
N LYS A 50 -9.19 -2.21 -30.45
CA LYS A 50 -9.08 -3.10 -31.62
C LYS A 50 -7.88 -4.03 -31.48
N ILE A 51 -6.72 -3.51 -31.07
CA ILE A 51 -5.50 -4.31 -30.83
C ILE A 51 -5.75 -5.38 -29.77
N LYS A 52 -6.37 -5.03 -28.64
CA LYS A 52 -6.73 -5.99 -27.58
C LYS A 52 -7.70 -7.07 -28.08
N LYS A 53 -8.74 -6.69 -28.84
CA LYS A 53 -9.72 -7.65 -29.40
C LYS A 53 -9.08 -8.58 -30.43
N ALA A 54 -8.26 -8.04 -31.33
CA ALA A 54 -7.53 -8.82 -32.32
C ALA A 54 -6.63 -9.85 -31.64
N LYS A 55 -5.87 -9.45 -30.61
CA LYS A 55 -5.02 -10.37 -29.84
C LYS A 55 -5.79 -11.46 -29.12
N LYS A 56 -6.93 -11.12 -28.50
CA LYS A 56 -7.81 -12.12 -27.86
C LYS A 56 -8.30 -13.14 -28.89
N GLN A 57 -8.63 -12.71 -30.11
CA GLN A 57 -9.01 -13.60 -31.20
C GLN A 57 -7.83 -14.44 -31.71
N THR A 58 -6.61 -13.87 -31.79
CA THR A 58 -5.40 -14.60 -32.18
C THR A 58 -5.03 -15.67 -31.15
N LEU A 59 -5.06 -15.36 -29.85
CA LEU A 59 -4.84 -16.32 -28.76
C LEU A 59 -5.87 -17.46 -28.77
N LEU A 60 -7.15 -17.15 -29.02
CA LEU A 60 -8.21 -18.15 -29.18
C LEU A 60 -8.03 -19.02 -30.44
N SER A 61 -7.44 -18.46 -31.52
CA SER A 61 -7.13 -19.22 -32.74
C SER A 61 -5.89 -20.11 -32.60
N VAL A 62 -4.92 -19.70 -31.78
CA VAL A 62 -3.72 -20.49 -31.45
C VAL A 62 -4.07 -21.63 -30.50
N GLN A 63 -4.99 -21.41 -29.54
CA GLN A 63 -5.53 -22.48 -28.70
C GLN A 63 -6.38 -23.49 -29.51
N LYS A 64 -7.19 -23.02 -30.47
CA LYS A 64 -7.93 -23.91 -31.37
C LYS A 64 -7.03 -24.78 -32.26
N THR A 65 -5.88 -24.26 -32.70
CA THR A 65 -4.93 -25.03 -33.52
C THR A 65 -4.03 -25.96 -32.71
N SER A 66 -3.87 -25.73 -31.40
CA SER A 66 -3.27 -26.71 -30.48
C SER A 66 -4.25 -27.80 -30.06
N ASP A 67 -5.54 -27.47 -29.92
CA ASP A 67 -6.58 -28.43 -29.50
C ASP A 67 -7.08 -29.32 -30.66
N GLU A 68 -6.93 -28.89 -31.93
CA GLU A 68 -7.22 -29.73 -33.11
C GLU A 68 -6.21 -30.88 -33.34
N ASN A 69 -5.11 -30.94 -32.57
CA ASN A 69 -4.12 -32.04 -32.62
C ASN A 69 -4.23 -33.05 -31.47
N LEU A 70 -5.24 -32.96 -30.60
CA LEU A 70 -5.50 -33.95 -29.55
C LEU A 70 -6.97 -34.38 -29.54
N GLY A 71 -7.26 -35.37 -30.38
CA GLY A 71 -8.09 -36.52 -30.03
C GLY A 71 -9.56 -36.32 -29.65
N ASN A 72 -10.42 -36.66 -30.61
CA ASN A 72 -11.66 -37.43 -30.46
C ASN A 72 -12.13 -37.79 -29.04
N GLY A 73 -13.38 -37.43 -28.71
CA GLY A 73 -14.14 -38.16 -27.70
C GLY A 73 -15.35 -37.43 -27.11
N TYR A 74 -16.53 -37.88 -27.53
CA TYR A 74 -17.82 -37.89 -26.82
C TYR A 74 -18.81 -36.73 -26.99
N ASP A 75 -20.00 -37.18 -27.43
CA ASP A 75 -21.22 -36.47 -27.77
C ASP A 75 -21.86 -35.72 -26.59
N VAL A 76 -22.44 -34.56 -26.88
CA VAL A 76 -23.44 -33.90 -26.03
C VAL A 76 -24.75 -33.76 -26.81
N ILE A 77 -25.78 -34.28 -26.18
CA ILE A 77 -27.20 -34.33 -26.57
C ILE A 77 -27.75 -32.93 -26.85
N GLU A 78 -28.35 -32.77 -28.04
CA GLU A 78 -29.18 -31.63 -28.41
C GLU A 78 -30.50 -31.62 -27.62
N THR A 79 -30.86 -30.45 -27.08
CA THR A 79 -32.28 -30.07 -26.99
C THR A 79 -32.42 -28.61 -27.40
N GLU A 80 -33.20 -28.40 -28.46
CA GLU A 80 -33.44 -27.12 -29.13
C GLU A 80 -34.58 -26.30 -28.47
N HIS A 81 -34.67 -25.06 -28.97
CA HIS A 81 -35.83 -24.15 -29.04
C HIS A 81 -36.07 -23.23 -27.83
N SER A 82 -36.44 -21.97 -28.01
CA SER A 82 -36.49 -21.09 -29.18
C SER A 82 -36.75 -19.68 -28.64
N ALA A 83 -36.05 -18.68 -29.17
CA ALA A 83 -36.31 -17.28 -28.89
C ALA A 83 -37.36 -16.75 -29.88
N SER A 84 -38.31 -15.95 -29.39
CA SER A 84 -39.11 -15.05 -30.22
C SER A 84 -39.34 -13.72 -29.48
N PRO A 85 -39.25 -12.57 -30.18
CA PRO A 85 -39.16 -11.25 -29.57
C PRO A 85 -40.54 -10.57 -29.45
N LYS A 86 -40.68 -9.66 -28.49
CA LYS A 86 -41.79 -8.68 -28.48
C LYS A 86 -41.31 -7.28 -28.18
N GLN A 87 -41.78 -6.38 -29.04
CA GLN A 87 -41.68 -4.91 -29.04
C GLN A 87 -42.58 -4.26 -27.97
N SER A 88 -42.48 -2.93 -27.94
CA SER A 88 -43.40 -1.90 -27.38
C SER A 88 -42.98 -1.37 -26.00
N ASN A 89 -43.13 -0.09 -25.65
CA ASN A 89 -43.65 1.09 -26.33
C ASN A 89 -43.09 2.36 -25.66
N ASP A 90 -42.96 3.41 -26.47
CA ASP A 90 -42.72 4.79 -26.07
C ASP A 90 -44.02 5.43 -25.54
N SER A 91 -43.94 6.22 -24.46
CA SER A 91 -44.86 7.35 -24.26
C SER A 91 -44.29 8.36 -23.26
N ARG A 92 -44.18 9.60 -23.75
CA ARG A 92 -43.85 10.84 -23.04
C ARG A 92 -45.02 11.33 -22.21
N LEU A 93 -44.73 11.95 -21.08
CA LEU A 93 -45.45 13.13 -20.58
C LEU A 93 -44.45 14.13 -19.97
N ASP A 94 -44.58 15.38 -20.42
CA ASP A 94 -43.79 16.57 -20.08
C ASP A 94 -44.69 17.55 -19.29
N ALA A 95 -44.05 18.60 -18.73
CA ALA A 95 -44.53 19.76 -17.97
C ALA A 95 -44.35 19.66 -16.44
N GLY A 96 -43.69 20.60 -15.75
CA GLY A 96 -43.19 21.91 -16.17
C GLY A 96 -42.26 22.53 -15.11
N ARG A 97 -41.53 23.54 -15.58
CA ARG A 97 -40.51 24.35 -14.88
C ARG A 97 -41.13 25.26 -13.82
N ASP A 98 -40.34 25.67 -12.83
CA ASP A 98 -40.08 27.10 -12.62
C ASP A 98 -38.83 27.40 -11.78
N TYR A 99 -38.10 28.40 -12.26
CA TYR A 99 -36.87 29.01 -11.78
C TYR A 99 -37.20 30.16 -10.80
N ILE A 100 -36.51 30.29 -9.66
CA ILE A 100 -36.20 31.62 -9.07
C ILE A 100 -34.77 31.67 -8.53
N LYS A 101 -34.15 32.83 -8.82
CA LYS A 101 -32.77 33.28 -8.66
C LYS A 101 -32.34 33.50 -7.21
N GLY A 102 -31.02 33.59 -7.04
CA GLY A 102 -30.35 33.69 -5.75
C GLY A 102 -30.36 35.07 -5.09
N VAL A 103 -29.84 35.07 -3.87
CA VAL A 103 -29.58 36.28 -3.07
C VAL A 103 -28.29 36.09 -2.27
N THR A 104 -27.32 36.97 -2.55
CA THR A 104 -26.11 37.28 -1.78
C THR A 104 -26.42 37.76 -0.35
N PRO A 105 -25.58 37.49 0.66
CA PRO A 105 -25.59 38.26 1.90
C PRO A 105 -24.54 39.39 1.87
N SER A 106 -25.05 40.60 2.07
CA SER A 106 -24.31 41.85 2.23
C SER A 106 -23.81 42.06 3.66
N LYS A 107 -22.74 42.87 3.78
CA LYS A 107 -22.18 43.44 5.01
C LYS A 107 -23.16 44.39 5.71
N LYS A 108 -23.09 44.43 7.06
CA LYS A 108 -23.35 45.54 8.04
C LYS A 108 -24.00 44.95 9.31
N THR A 109 -23.79 45.35 10.56
CA THR A 109 -22.96 46.38 11.22
C THR A 109 -22.83 46.01 12.71
N ARG A 110 -21.78 46.53 13.32
CA ARG A 110 -21.43 46.63 14.73
C ARG A 110 -22.54 47.26 15.60
N THR A 111 -22.80 46.70 16.78
CA THR A 111 -23.43 47.38 17.95
C THR A 111 -22.80 46.87 19.25
N GLU A 112 -22.29 47.80 20.07
CA GLU A 112 -21.78 47.63 21.45
C GLU A 112 -22.95 47.91 22.43
N TYR A 113 -23.18 47.16 23.54
CA TYR A 113 -22.69 47.31 24.94
C TYR A 113 -23.65 46.46 25.84
N PRO A 114 -23.45 46.22 27.16
CA PRO A 114 -22.24 46.22 28.02
C PRO A 114 -22.08 44.93 28.89
N ASP A 115 -20.93 44.88 29.57
CA ASP A 115 -20.48 43.94 30.60
C ASP A 115 -21.52 43.43 31.63
N LYS A 116 -21.51 42.11 31.88
CA LYS A 116 -21.59 41.57 33.24
C LYS A 116 -20.63 40.38 33.43
N LYS A 117 -19.65 40.62 34.30
CA LYS A 117 -18.63 39.70 34.81
C LYS A 117 -19.25 38.46 35.46
N THR A 118 -18.77 37.28 35.07
CA THR A 118 -18.66 36.13 35.98
C THR A 118 -17.36 35.40 35.73
N ASN A 119 -16.48 35.49 36.73
CA ASN A 119 -15.20 34.81 36.83
C ASN A 119 -15.38 33.27 36.82
N LYS A 120 -14.87 32.60 35.79
CA LYS A 120 -14.37 31.22 35.93
C LYS A 120 -12.95 31.18 35.37
N ARG A 121 -11.99 31.07 36.28
CA ARG A 121 -10.56 30.84 36.00
C ARG A 121 -10.42 29.69 35.01
N ARG A 122 -10.00 30.00 33.78
CA ARG A 122 -9.31 29.03 32.92
C ARG A 122 -7.96 28.76 33.57
N GLN A 123 -7.81 27.62 34.23
CA GLN A 123 -6.49 27.03 34.44
C GLN A 123 -5.94 26.74 33.05
N GLN A 124 -4.92 27.49 32.66
CA GLN A 124 -4.04 27.08 31.57
C GLN A 124 -3.40 25.77 32.01
N ALA A 125 -3.76 24.67 31.36
CA ALA A 125 -2.98 23.45 31.48
C ALA A 125 -1.62 23.74 30.83
N GLU A 126 -0.59 23.77 31.66
CA GLU A 126 0.80 23.78 31.23
C GLU A 126 1.06 22.59 30.29
N PRO A 127 1.99 22.72 29.32
CA PRO A 127 2.34 21.63 28.44
C PRO A 127 2.90 20.49 29.29
N GLN A 128 2.18 19.36 29.36
CA GLN A 128 2.69 18.16 30.00
C GLN A 128 3.98 17.75 29.29
N THR A 129 5.08 17.88 30.01
CA THR A 129 6.39 17.31 29.72
C THR A 129 6.24 15.85 29.28
N HIS A 130 6.86 15.50 28.16
CA HIS A 130 7.00 14.12 27.69
C HIS A 130 7.69 13.27 28.77
N SER A 131 6.93 12.59 29.62
CA SER A 131 7.45 11.47 30.41
C SER A 131 7.54 10.26 29.49
N ASP A 132 8.76 9.83 29.17
CA ASP A 132 9.06 8.56 28.52
C ASP A 132 8.56 7.41 29.43
N PHE A 133 7.30 7.00 29.25
CA PHE A 133 6.83 5.75 29.83
C PHE A 133 7.48 4.60 29.06
N SER A 134 8.33 3.84 29.74
CA SER A 134 9.00 2.67 29.17
C SER A 134 7.97 1.63 28.71
N LYS A 135 8.01 1.22 27.45
CA LYS A 135 7.20 0.10 26.94
C LYS A 135 7.54 -1.18 27.70
N GLN A 136 6.53 -1.97 28.06
CA GLN A 136 6.67 -3.32 28.54
C GLN A 136 7.13 -4.22 27.38
N ILE A 137 8.27 -4.88 27.55
CA ILE A 137 8.82 -5.82 26.56
C ILE A 137 8.32 -7.22 26.88
N ILE A 138 7.61 -7.84 25.93
CA ILE A 138 7.24 -9.25 25.96
C ILE A 138 8.32 -10.03 25.22
N LYS A 139 9.07 -10.89 25.90
CA LYS A 139 10.02 -11.78 25.24
C LYS A 139 9.24 -12.92 24.57
N SER A 140 9.37 -13.06 23.25
CA SER A 140 8.78 -14.18 22.50
C SER A 140 9.48 -15.48 22.88
N LYS A 141 8.83 -16.31 23.68
CA LYS A 141 9.35 -17.62 24.10
C LYS A 141 8.80 -18.72 23.19
N PRO A 142 9.62 -19.70 22.77
CA PRO A 142 9.13 -20.87 22.05
C PRO A 142 7.98 -21.57 22.76
N ASN A 143 7.06 -22.16 21.99
CA ASN A 143 5.99 -22.98 22.53
C ASN A 143 6.57 -24.33 22.98
N GLU A 144 6.37 -24.72 24.24
CA GLU A 144 6.91 -25.95 24.81
C GLU A 144 6.29 -27.22 24.19
N GLU A 145 5.09 -27.11 23.61
CA GLU A 145 4.40 -28.19 22.91
C GLU A 145 4.84 -28.31 21.44
N GLN A 146 5.66 -27.39 20.92
CA GLN A 146 6.11 -27.45 19.52
C GLN A 146 7.05 -28.65 19.31
N SER A 147 6.72 -29.48 18.33
CA SER A 147 7.61 -30.50 17.79
C SER A 147 7.56 -30.54 16.27
N ASP A 148 8.53 -31.24 15.69
CA ASP A 148 8.75 -31.38 14.24
C ASP A 148 7.74 -32.32 13.57
N ASP A 149 7.13 -33.22 14.34
CA ASP A 149 6.14 -34.20 13.89
C ASP A 149 4.69 -33.70 13.98
N LEU A 150 4.46 -32.50 14.53
CA LEU A 150 3.13 -31.91 14.61
C LEU A 150 2.54 -31.66 13.21
N LYS A 151 1.32 -32.16 13.03
CA LYS A 151 0.50 -31.98 11.82
C LYS A 151 -0.95 -31.78 12.21
N ILE A 152 -1.73 -31.20 11.30
CA ILE A 152 -3.19 -31.18 11.43
C ILE A 152 -3.73 -32.62 11.52
N LEU A 153 -4.76 -32.85 12.35
CA LEU A 153 -5.40 -34.17 12.53
C LEU A 153 -6.83 -34.20 11.99
N TYR A 154 -7.16 -33.26 11.11
CA TYR A 154 -8.43 -33.17 10.42
C TYR A 154 -8.22 -33.13 8.91
N THR A 155 -9.28 -33.37 8.14
CA THR A 155 -9.26 -33.28 6.67
C THR A 155 -9.81 -31.91 6.25
N PRO A 156 -8.98 -30.99 5.72
CA PRO A 156 -9.49 -29.75 5.13
C PRO A 156 -10.45 -30.01 3.98
N ASN A 157 -11.45 -29.16 3.82
CA ASN A 157 -12.48 -29.27 2.79
C ASN A 157 -12.45 -28.07 1.83
N SER A 158 -13.24 -28.15 0.76
CA SER A 158 -13.33 -27.11 -0.27
C SER A 158 -14.65 -26.33 -0.25
N HIS A 159 -15.49 -26.51 0.78
CA HIS A 159 -16.84 -25.94 0.82
C HIS A 159 -16.87 -24.40 0.79
N PHE A 160 -15.79 -23.77 1.26
CA PHE A 160 -15.65 -22.31 1.34
C PHE A 160 -14.66 -21.75 0.32
N LYS A 161 -14.18 -22.58 -0.62
CA LYS A 161 -13.18 -22.18 -1.59
C LYS A 161 -13.72 -21.08 -2.51
N GLN A 162 -13.01 -19.97 -2.56
CA GLN A 162 -13.27 -18.88 -3.50
C GLN A 162 -12.10 -18.71 -4.47
N GLU A 163 -12.33 -17.96 -5.55
CA GLU A 163 -11.27 -17.52 -6.45
C GLU A 163 -10.35 -16.48 -5.78
N LYS A 164 -9.26 -16.10 -6.46
CA LYS A 164 -8.28 -15.13 -5.93
C LYS A 164 -8.93 -13.77 -5.61
N ASN A 165 -9.84 -13.31 -6.48
CA ASN A 165 -10.68 -12.15 -6.21
C ASN A 165 -11.90 -12.63 -5.42
N TYR A 166 -11.77 -12.62 -4.09
CA TYR A 166 -12.78 -13.17 -3.19
C TYR A 166 -13.74 -12.07 -2.71
N HIS A 167 -14.80 -12.51 -2.04
CA HIS A 167 -15.69 -11.66 -1.27
C HIS A 167 -15.63 -12.08 0.20
N TYR A 168 -15.88 -11.13 1.10
CA TYR A 168 -16.01 -11.43 2.52
C TYR A 168 -17.41 -12.02 2.81
N PRO A 169 -17.53 -12.97 3.75
CA PRO A 169 -16.44 -13.64 4.44
C PRO A 169 -15.67 -14.60 3.53
N VAL A 170 -14.35 -14.72 3.75
CA VAL A 170 -13.50 -15.67 3.02
C VAL A 170 -12.85 -16.65 3.98
N VAL A 171 -12.71 -17.91 3.56
CA VAL A 171 -12.00 -18.96 4.30
C VAL A 171 -10.90 -19.53 3.43
N LYS A 172 -9.70 -19.62 3.99
CA LYS A 172 -8.53 -20.27 3.37
C LYS A 172 -8.13 -21.46 4.23
N MET A 173 -8.17 -22.64 3.63
CA MET A 173 -7.88 -23.90 4.30
C MET A 173 -6.42 -24.32 4.06
N PRO A 174 -5.75 -24.97 5.03
CA PRO A 174 -4.45 -25.59 4.80
C PRO A 174 -4.60 -26.82 3.88
N LYS A 175 -3.47 -27.37 3.42
CA LYS A 175 -3.46 -28.63 2.66
C LYS A 175 -3.65 -29.83 3.61
N ASN A 176 -4.11 -30.97 3.09
CA ASN A 176 -4.10 -32.23 3.84
C ASN A 176 -2.69 -32.53 4.38
N ASP A 177 -2.62 -33.08 5.59
CA ASP A 177 -1.36 -33.47 6.26
C ASP A 177 -0.34 -32.34 6.43
N SER A 178 -0.78 -31.07 6.42
CA SER A 178 0.10 -29.92 6.62
C SER A 178 0.81 -30.00 7.98
N PRO A 179 2.12 -29.68 8.06
CA PRO A 179 2.79 -29.46 9.33
C PRO A 179 2.09 -28.36 10.12
N LEU A 180 2.07 -28.49 11.45
CA LEU A 180 1.48 -27.50 12.33
C LEU A 180 2.57 -26.73 13.09
N LYS A 181 2.64 -25.43 12.81
CA LYS A 181 3.40 -24.48 13.63
C LYS A 181 2.48 -23.86 14.67
N LEU A 182 2.86 -23.99 15.93
CA LEU A 182 2.11 -23.48 17.07
C LEU A 182 2.41 -22.00 17.34
N PRO A 183 1.43 -21.25 17.88
CA PRO A 183 1.64 -19.87 18.26
C PRO A 183 2.47 -19.75 19.54
N ARG A 184 3.02 -18.56 19.76
CA ARG A 184 3.68 -18.17 21.02
C ARG A 184 2.81 -17.20 21.82
N VAL A 185 3.00 -17.19 23.13
CA VAL A 185 2.20 -16.37 24.06
C VAL A 185 2.62 -14.90 24.04
N GLY A 186 1.63 -14.02 24.02
CA GLY A 186 1.73 -12.58 24.17
C GLY A 186 1.40 -11.80 22.89
N ARG A 187 0.76 -10.64 23.04
CA ARG A 187 0.44 -9.72 21.95
C ARG A 187 0.90 -8.28 22.28
N SER A 188 1.17 -7.47 21.26
CA SER A 188 1.52 -6.05 21.44
C SER A 188 0.31 -5.18 21.84
N ASN A 189 -0.88 -5.77 21.91
CA ASN A 189 -2.16 -5.10 22.19
C ASN A 189 -2.50 -3.97 21.19
N GLN A 190 -2.01 -4.05 19.96
CA GLN A 190 -2.51 -3.24 18.84
C GLN A 190 -3.76 -3.92 18.29
N LYS A 191 -4.93 -3.37 18.61
CA LYS A 191 -6.23 -3.96 18.28
C LYS A 191 -7.12 -2.96 17.58
N GLY A 192 -7.79 -3.42 16.53
CA GLY A 192 -8.90 -2.75 15.86
C GLY A 192 -10.09 -2.53 16.79
N TYR A 193 -10.99 -1.65 16.37
CA TYR A 193 -12.06 -1.13 17.20
C TYR A 193 -13.04 -2.23 17.66
N LYS A 194 -13.34 -3.21 16.80
CA LYS A 194 -14.31 -4.29 17.05
C LYS A 194 -13.71 -5.60 17.58
N GLU A 195 -12.38 -5.74 17.61
CA GLU A 195 -11.72 -7.00 17.98
C GLU A 195 -12.13 -7.53 19.37
N ASP A 196 -12.08 -6.67 20.40
CA ASP A 196 -12.39 -7.10 21.77
C ASP A 196 -13.87 -7.45 21.98
N GLU A 197 -14.77 -6.70 21.34
CA GLU A 197 -16.21 -6.96 21.43
C GLU A 197 -16.56 -8.28 20.74
N PHE A 198 -16.07 -8.48 19.52
CA PHE A 198 -16.32 -9.72 18.77
C PHE A 198 -15.68 -10.94 19.42
N TYR A 199 -14.48 -10.79 20.01
CA TYR A 199 -13.86 -11.83 20.83
C TYR A 199 -14.79 -12.29 21.97
N ASN A 200 -15.39 -11.35 22.69
CA ASN A 200 -16.30 -11.68 23.80
C ASN A 200 -17.60 -12.33 23.30
N GLU A 201 -18.17 -11.86 22.18
CA GLU A 201 -19.36 -12.47 21.59
C GLU A 201 -19.11 -13.91 21.11
N ILE A 202 -17.95 -14.18 20.48
CA ILE A 202 -17.54 -15.55 20.12
C ILE A 202 -17.42 -16.40 21.39
N LYS A 203 -16.77 -15.88 22.44
CA LYS A 203 -16.57 -16.58 23.71
C LYS A 203 -17.88 -17.03 24.36
N GLU A 204 -18.93 -16.20 24.26
CA GLU A 204 -20.24 -16.49 24.81
C GLU A 204 -21.01 -17.54 23.99
N GLN A 205 -20.81 -17.58 22.67
CA GLN A 205 -21.62 -18.38 21.74
C GLN A 205 -20.94 -19.66 21.22
N VAL A 206 -19.62 -19.77 21.34
CA VAL A 206 -18.82 -20.89 20.84
C VAL A 206 -18.00 -21.46 22.00
N THR A 207 -18.60 -22.38 22.75
CA THR A 207 -18.04 -22.89 24.02
C THR A 207 -17.25 -24.19 23.90
N ASP A 208 -17.38 -24.89 22.78
CA ASP A 208 -16.83 -26.25 22.60
C ASP A 208 -15.38 -26.26 22.07
N ILE A 209 -14.74 -25.10 21.98
CA ILE A 209 -13.39 -24.90 21.46
C ILE A 209 -12.65 -23.83 22.28
N GLU A 210 -11.32 -23.90 22.33
CA GLU A 210 -10.53 -22.89 23.03
C GLU A 210 -10.42 -21.60 22.19
N LEU A 211 -10.27 -20.46 22.89
CA LEU A 211 -10.31 -19.12 22.30
C LEU A 211 -9.22 -18.23 22.92
N SER A 212 -8.41 -17.56 22.08
CA SER A 212 -7.35 -16.62 22.51
C SER A 212 -7.26 -15.40 21.59
N ASN A 213 -6.80 -14.27 22.13
CA ASN A 213 -6.41 -13.08 21.38
C ASN A 213 -5.07 -12.50 21.89
N ASP A 214 -4.28 -13.34 22.58
CA ASP A 214 -2.99 -12.97 23.18
C ASP A 214 -1.87 -13.88 22.67
N PHE A 215 -1.86 -14.14 21.36
CA PHE A 215 -0.86 -14.97 20.69
C PHE A 215 -0.23 -14.24 19.51
N HIS A 216 0.94 -14.72 19.12
CA HIS A 216 1.65 -14.26 17.92
C HIS A 216 2.39 -15.42 17.25
N MET A 217 2.62 -15.29 15.94
CA MET A 217 3.41 -16.20 15.13
C MET A 217 4.71 -15.52 14.73
N ILE A 218 5.85 -16.15 15.02
CA ILE A 218 7.13 -15.61 14.57
C ILE A 218 7.37 -15.95 13.10
N ILE A 219 8.07 -15.07 12.41
CA ILE A 219 8.44 -15.24 11.00
C ILE A 219 9.95 -15.48 10.96
N PRO A 220 10.44 -16.47 10.18
CA PRO A 220 11.88 -16.72 10.07
C PRO A 220 12.66 -15.47 9.67
N ASN A 221 13.79 -15.23 10.33
CA ASN A 221 14.70 -14.10 10.07
C ASN A 221 14.05 -12.70 10.19
N TYR A 222 12.97 -12.57 10.95
CA TYR A 222 12.21 -11.33 11.03
C TYR A 222 11.85 -10.97 12.47
N ASN A 223 12.00 -9.70 12.81
CA ASN A 223 11.88 -9.23 14.19
C ASN A 223 10.48 -8.74 14.56
N LYS A 224 9.51 -8.77 13.63
CA LYS A 224 8.09 -8.51 13.89
C LYS A 224 7.29 -9.79 13.68
N PRO A 225 6.36 -10.13 14.59
CA PRO A 225 5.51 -11.28 14.38
C PRO A 225 4.27 -10.94 13.56
N TYR A 226 3.56 -11.97 13.11
CA TYR A 226 2.14 -11.85 12.82
C TYR A 226 1.34 -12.01 14.12
N GLU A 227 0.44 -11.06 14.37
CA GLU A 227 -0.48 -11.07 15.51
C GLU A 227 -1.90 -11.25 14.97
N PRO A 228 -2.47 -12.47 14.99
CA PRO A 228 -3.89 -12.73 14.72
C PRO A 228 -4.82 -11.86 15.58
N ASP A 229 -5.97 -11.47 15.03
CA ASP A 229 -6.96 -10.71 15.80
C ASP A 229 -7.63 -11.59 16.84
N ILE A 230 -8.17 -12.74 16.40
CA ILE A 230 -8.85 -13.73 17.24
C ILE A 230 -8.44 -15.14 16.79
N ILE A 231 -8.22 -16.05 17.74
CA ILE A 231 -7.79 -17.42 17.46
C ILE A 231 -8.74 -18.40 18.13
N LEU A 232 -9.26 -19.34 17.35
CA LEU A 232 -9.93 -20.54 17.85
C LEU A 232 -9.01 -21.74 17.67
N TYR A 233 -8.94 -22.63 18.67
CA TYR A 233 -8.12 -23.83 18.54
C TYR A 233 -8.64 -25.03 19.32
N ASP A 234 -8.44 -26.23 18.75
CA ASP A 234 -8.70 -27.52 19.39
C ASP A 234 -7.44 -28.39 19.29
N LYS A 235 -6.80 -28.61 20.43
CA LYS A 235 -5.59 -29.44 20.54
C LYS A 235 -5.83 -30.90 20.20
N LYS A 236 -7.07 -31.42 20.32
CA LYS A 236 -7.37 -32.83 19.98
C LYS A 236 -7.29 -33.07 18.48
N LEU A 237 -7.63 -32.05 17.68
CA LEU A 237 -7.57 -32.09 16.23
C LEU A 237 -6.36 -31.39 15.65
N ASN A 238 -5.49 -30.80 16.48
CA ASN A 238 -4.44 -29.89 16.02
C ASN A 238 -5.02 -28.81 15.08
N LEU A 239 -6.21 -28.31 15.44
CA LEU A 239 -6.96 -27.32 14.68
C LEU A 239 -6.65 -25.94 15.23
N TYR A 240 -6.18 -25.03 14.38
CA TYR A 240 -5.98 -23.62 14.69
C TYR A 240 -6.63 -22.76 13.60
N ILE A 241 -7.40 -21.76 14.01
CA ILE A 241 -8.12 -20.86 13.12
C ILE A 241 -7.73 -19.42 13.47
N ASP A 242 -7.14 -18.73 12.50
CA ASP A 242 -6.92 -17.29 12.51
C ASP A 242 -8.18 -16.58 12.00
N ILE A 243 -8.79 -15.74 12.82
CA ILE A 243 -9.94 -14.91 12.47
C ILE A 243 -9.48 -13.46 12.42
N GLU A 244 -9.52 -12.86 11.24
CA GLU A 244 -9.10 -11.47 10.96
C GLU A 244 -10.32 -10.56 10.73
N ILE A 245 -10.21 -9.32 11.22
CA ILE A 245 -11.19 -8.26 11.00
C ILE A 245 -10.54 -7.17 10.17
N ASP A 246 -10.96 -7.04 8.92
CA ASP A 246 -10.36 -6.10 7.97
C ASP A 246 -11.09 -4.74 8.01
N GLU A 247 -10.34 -3.68 8.31
CA GLU A 247 -10.83 -2.29 8.21
C GLU A 247 -10.40 -1.62 6.89
N PRO A 248 -11.22 -0.75 6.28
CA PRO A 248 -10.84 -0.07 5.03
C PRO A 248 -9.77 1.01 5.20
N TYR A 249 -9.61 1.56 6.41
CA TYR A 249 -8.55 2.50 6.76
C TYR A 249 -8.31 2.49 8.27
N ASP A 250 -7.09 2.84 8.69
CA ASP A 250 -6.74 3.00 10.11
C ASP A 250 -7.62 4.05 10.79
N GLY A 251 -8.11 3.81 12.01
CA GLY A 251 -9.09 4.70 12.64
C GLY A 251 -8.57 6.11 12.91
N TYR A 252 -7.32 6.24 13.38
CA TYR A 252 -6.78 7.51 13.87
C TYR A 252 -5.86 8.23 12.88
N PHE A 253 -4.92 7.52 12.27
CA PHE A 253 -4.06 8.03 11.19
C PHE A 253 -4.76 8.08 9.84
N ARG A 254 -5.85 7.32 9.66
CA ARG A 254 -6.76 7.40 8.51
C ARG A 254 -6.19 6.93 7.17
N TYR A 255 -5.02 6.31 7.16
CA TYR A 255 -4.48 5.78 5.91
C TYR A 255 -5.22 4.51 5.46
N PRO A 256 -5.37 4.26 4.16
CA PRO A 256 -5.98 3.03 3.63
C PRO A 256 -5.32 1.74 4.13
N THR A 257 -6.12 0.69 4.33
CA THR A 257 -5.70 -0.65 4.80
C THR A 257 -6.44 -1.77 4.04
N HIS A 258 -5.80 -2.95 3.96
CA HIS A 258 -6.34 -4.17 3.31
C HIS A 258 -6.79 -4.02 1.85
N CYS A 259 -6.22 -3.04 1.15
CA CYS A 259 -6.63 -2.66 -0.20
C CYS A 259 -6.07 -3.59 -1.29
N ILE A 260 -6.85 -3.74 -2.36
CA ILE A 260 -6.36 -4.26 -3.63
C ILE A 260 -5.65 -3.12 -4.39
N LYS A 261 -4.46 -3.42 -4.90
CA LYS A 261 -3.71 -2.52 -5.78
C LYS A 261 -3.55 -3.14 -7.16
N GLN A 262 -3.97 -2.41 -8.18
CA GLN A 262 -4.00 -2.90 -9.57
C GLN A 262 -2.60 -3.26 -10.12
N GLU A 263 -1.55 -2.66 -9.58
CA GLU A 263 -0.15 -2.87 -10.01
C GLU A 263 0.60 -3.90 -9.17
N GLU A 264 0.01 -4.39 -8.07
CA GLU A 264 0.62 -5.41 -7.23
C GLU A 264 -0.02 -6.77 -7.58
N GLU A 265 0.78 -7.73 -8.03
CA GLU A 265 0.27 -9.06 -8.37
C GLU A 265 -0.28 -9.81 -7.15
N GLN A 266 0.26 -9.54 -5.96
CA GLN A 266 -0.17 -10.11 -4.68
C GLN A 266 -0.02 -9.07 -3.57
N LYS A 267 -1.07 -8.91 -2.76
CA LYS A 267 -1.07 -8.00 -1.61
C LYS A 267 -0.45 -8.66 -0.38
N GLN A 268 -0.03 -7.85 0.60
CA GLN A 268 0.56 -8.35 1.85
C GLN A 268 -0.34 -9.36 2.58
N ASP A 269 -1.66 -9.14 2.56
CA ASP A 269 -2.64 -10.06 3.15
C ASP A 269 -2.54 -11.47 2.54
N ASP A 270 -2.27 -11.59 1.24
CA ASP A 270 -2.15 -12.91 0.59
C ASP A 270 -0.87 -13.63 1.01
N ILE A 271 0.19 -12.88 1.34
CA ILE A 271 1.45 -13.43 1.88
C ILE A 271 1.21 -13.96 3.30
N ARG A 272 0.55 -13.14 4.12
CA ARG A 272 0.16 -13.50 5.49
C ARG A 272 -0.71 -14.75 5.50
N ASP A 273 -1.80 -14.75 4.75
CA ASP A 273 -2.74 -15.88 4.76
C ASP A 273 -2.07 -17.17 4.25
N LEU A 274 -1.16 -17.07 3.27
CA LEU A 274 -0.36 -18.19 2.80
C LEU A 274 0.58 -18.72 3.90
N PHE A 275 1.24 -17.83 4.64
CA PHE A 275 2.05 -18.21 5.80
C PHE A 275 1.24 -18.99 6.83
N PHE A 276 0.02 -18.57 7.16
CA PHE A 276 -0.84 -19.28 8.12
C PHE A 276 -1.29 -20.64 7.57
N THR A 277 -1.77 -20.69 6.33
CA THR A 277 -2.23 -21.96 5.72
C THR A 277 -1.11 -22.98 5.50
N GLU A 278 0.12 -22.55 5.17
CA GLU A 278 1.31 -23.42 5.14
C GLU A 278 1.77 -23.83 6.54
N SER A 279 1.42 -23.07 7.57
CA SER A 279 1.65 -23.40 8.97
C SER A 279 0.58 -24.34 9.55
N GLY A 280 -0.37 -24.83 8.74
CA GLY A 280 -1.44 -25.72 9.18
C GLY A 280 -2.68 -25.02 9.75
N TRP A 281 -2.81 -23.70 9.60
CA TRP A 281 -3.94 -22.94 10.13
C TRP A 281 -5.03 -22.72 9.09
N ILE A 282 -6.28 -22.64 9.54
CA ILE A 282 -7.38 -22.08 8.76
C ILE A 282 -7.36 -20.56 8.94
N VAL A 283 -7.59 -19.80 7.87
CA VAL A 283 -7.78 -18.34 7.97
C VAL A 283 -9.21 -18.01 7.61
N ILE A 284 -9.88 -17.20 8.42
CA ILE A 284 -11.21 -16.62 8.17
C ILE A 284 -11.07 -15.11 8.21
N ARG A 285 -11.55 -14.39 7.20
CA ARG A 285 -11.57 -12.92 7.20
C ARG A 285 -12.98 -12.39 7.08
N PHE A 286 -13.29 -11.37 7.89
CA PHE A 286 -14.53 -10.57 7.83
C PHE A 286 -14.18 -9.09 7.63
N THR A 287 -15.12 -8.31 7.10
CA THR A 287 -15.02 -6.85 7.20
C THR A 287 -15.41 -6.41 8.63
N GLU A 288 -14.85 -5.30 9.11
CA GLU A 288 -15.31 -4.70 10.39
C GLU A 288 -16.81 -4.39 10.37
N LYS A 289 -17.36 -4.03 9.21
CA LYS A 289 -18.78 -3.71 9.06
C LYS A 289 -19.67 -4.94 9.21
N GLN A 290 -19.27 -6.10 8.64
CA GLN A 290 -19.96 -7.38 8.86
C GLN A 290 -19.95 -7.72 10.35
N VAL A 291 -18.78 -7.66 10.98
CA VAL A 291 -18.65 -7.93 12.42
C VAL A 291 -19.50 -6.97 13.25
N HIS A 292 -19.60 -5.70 12.86
CA HIS A 292 -20.38 -4.72 13.61
C HIS A 292 -21.90 -4.87 13.44
N LEU A 293 -22.37 -5.09 12.22
CA LEU A 293 -23.81 -5.07 11.91
C LEU A 293 -24.46 -6.45 11.96
N GLN A 294 -23.67 -7.52 11.87
CA GLN A 294 -24.13 -8.90 11.68
C GLN A 294 -23.28 -9.89 12.48
N SER A 295 -22.92 -9.55 13.72
CA SER A 295 -22.00 -10.37 14.53
C SER A 295 -22.48 -11.81 14.73
N ASN A 296 -23.79 -12.01 14.95
CA ASN A 296 -24.39 -13.34 15.09
C ASN A 296 -24.23 -14.16 13.80
N GLU A 297 -24.47 -13.56 12.63
CA GLU A 297 -24.30 -14.21 11.34
C GLU A 297 -22.83 -14.55 11.05
N CYS A 298 -21.89 -13.68 11.45
CA CYS A 298 -20.45 -13.97 11.41
C CYS A 298 -20.08 -15.15 12.31
N ILE A 299 -20.62 -15.21 13.53
CA ILE A 299 -20.41 -16.31 14.48
C ILE A 299 -21.03 -17.61 13.93
N ASP A 300 -22.22 -17.57 13.35
CA ASP A 300 -22.84 -18.73 12.73
C ASP A 300 -22.04 -19.21 11.50
N TYR A 301 -21.40 -18.30 10.76
CA TYR A 301 -20.46 -18.66 9.71
C TYR A 301 -19.22 -19.37 10.26
N ILE A 302 -18.65 -18.88 11.37
CA ILE A 302 -17.54 -19.57 12.10
C ILE A 302 -17.97 -20.97 12.55
N LYS A 303 -19.17 -21.11 13.14
CA LYS A 303 -19.74 -22.42 13.53
C LYS A 303 -19.88 -23.34 12.33
N ASN A 304 -20.27 -22.83 11.16
CA ASN A 304 -20.32 -23.62 9.93
C ASN A 304 -18.94 -24.11 9.48
N VAL A 305 -17.91 -23.29 9.59
CA VAL A 305 -16.53 -23.74 9.34
C VAL A 305 -16.17 -24.87 10.30
N LEU A 306 -16.40 -24.69 11.61
CA LEU A 306 -16.14 -25.73 12.62
C LEU A 306 -16.90 -27.03 12.36
N ASN A 307 -18.22 -26.96 12.12
CA ASN A 307 -19.08 -28.12 11.86
C ASN A 307 -18.67 -28.85 10.57
N SER A 308 -18.16 -28.12 9.57
CA SER A 308 -17.63 -28.73 8.35
C SER A 308 -16.39 -29.61 8.61
N ILE A 309 -15.64 -29.32 9.67
CA ILE A 309 -14.47 -30.09 10.11
C ILE A 309 -14.88 -31.25 11.02
N TYR A 310 -15.69 -30.98 12.04
CA TYR A 310 -16.07 -31.97 13.06
C TYR A 310 -17.04 -33.05 12.54
N ASN A 311 -18.09 -32.65 11.83
CA ASN A 311 -19.24 -33.52 11.54
C ASN A 311 -19.65 -33.50 10.05
N ARG A 312 -18.99 -32.68 9.22
CA ARG A 312 -19.33 -32.44 7.80
C ARG A 312 -20.79 -31.99 7.59
N ASN A 313 -21.34 -31.27 8.56
CA ASN A 313 -22.70 -30.72 8.53
C ASN A 313 -22.67 -29.18 8.52
N PHE A 314 -23.75 -28.56 8.02
CA PHE A 314 -23.90 -27.11 7.96
C PHE A 314 -25.20 -26.67 8.66
N LEU A 315 -25.13 -25.56 9.39
CA LEU A 315 -26.30 -24.79 9.80
C LEU A 315 -26.84 -24.08 8.56
N SER A 316 -28.09 -24.36 8.19
CA SER A 316 -28.75 -23.80 7.00
C SER A 316 -29.05 -22.30 7.06
N LYS A 317 -28.73 -21.62 8.17
CA LYS A 317 -29.11 -20.21 8.46
C LYS A 317 -27.98 -19.19 8.38
N ALA A 318 -26.71 -19.58 8.23
CA ALA A 318 -25.62 -18.60 8.26
C ALA A 318 -25.53 -17.82 6.92
N THR A 319 -26.23 -16.70 6.83
CA THR A 319 -26.17 -15.78 5.69
C THR A 319 -25.63 -14.42 6.14
N CYS A 320 -24.33 -14.36 6.46
CA CYS A 320 -23.62 -13.09 6.54
C CYS A 320 -23.67 -12.41 5.16
N GLU A 321 -23.94 -11.10 5.09
CA GLU A 321 -24.04 -10.41 3.80
C GLU A 321 -22.67 -10.41 3.12
N ILE A 322 -22.65 -10.69 1.81
CA ILE A 322 -21.41 -10.72 1.05
C ILE A 322 -20.92 -9.28 0.80
N GLU A 323 -19.67 -8.98 1.17
CA GLU A 323 -19.03 -7.69 0.86
C GLU A 323 -17.85 -7.88 -0.10
N ASN A 324 -17.73 -6.98 -1.08
CA ASN A 324 -16.59 -6.96 -2.00
C ASN A 324 -15.31 -6.54 -1.26
N GLN A 325 -14.17 -7.03 -1.75
CA GLN A 325 -12.89 -6.38 -1.45
C GLN A 325 -12.87 -4.94 -1.97
N TRP A 326 -12.05 -4.09 -1.35
CA TRP A 326 -11.92 -2.68 -1.69
C TRP A 326 -10.55 -2.30 -2.24
N ASP A 327 -10.51 -1.25 -3.06
CA ASP A 327 -9.28 -0.67 -3.61
C ASP A 327 -8.84 0.61 -2.85
N ASP A 328 -7.60 1.05 -3.11
CA ASP A 328 -7.03 2.26 -2.48
C ASP A 328 -7.91 3.51 -2.67
N ASN A 329 -8.51 3.72 -3.84
CA ASN A 329 -9.33 4.92 -4.11
C ASN A 329 -10.66 4.86 -3.35
N GLN A 330 -11.27 3.68 -3.23
CA GLN A 330 -12.46 3.45 -2.42
C GLN A 330 -12.17 3.77 -0.95
N CYS A 331 -11.06 3.28 -0.40
CA CYS A 331 -10.65 3.60 0.97
C CYS A 331 -10.43 5.10 1.18
N ILE A 332 -9.75 5.78 0.25
CA ILE A 332 -9.55 7.24 0.31
C ILE A 332 -10.89 7.99 0.31
N LYS A 333 -11.87 7.54 -0.49
CA LYS A 333 -13.20 8.14 -0.51
C LYS A 333 -13.95 7.89 0.79
N TRP A 334 -14.01 6.64 1.24
CA TRP A 334 -14.63 6.24 2.50
C TRP A 334 -14.02 6.93 3.72
N GLN A 335 -12.71 7.15 3.70
CA GLN A 335 -12.02 7.94 4.71
C GLN A 335 -12.53 9.37 4.76
N LYS A 336 -12.71 10.05 3.62
CA LYS A 336 -13.22 11.43 3.56
C LYS A 336 -14.69 11.53 3.95
N GLU A 337 -15.45 10.46 3.70
CA GLU A 337 -16.87 10.38 4.01
C GLU A 337 -17.15 9.87 5.43
N HIS A 338 -16.11 9.62 6.25
CA HIS A 338 -16.25 9.07 7.60
C HIS A 338 -17.05 7.75 7.62
N TYR A 339 -16.78 6.89 6.63
CA TYR A 339 -17.51 5.64 6.42
C TYR A 339 -17.50 4.72 7.64
N ARG A 340 -16.32 4.47 8.26
CA ARG A 340 -16.19 3.65 9.47
C ARG A 340 -16.97 4.27 10.62
N GLU A 341 -16.75 5.55 10.87
CA GLU A 341 -17.43 6.27 11.96
C GLU A 341 -18.95 6.24 11.82
N LYS A 342 -19.47 6.37 10.60
CA LYS A 342 -20.91 6.32 10.30
C LYS A 342 -21.53 4.97 10.63
N TYR A 343 -20.94 3.87 10.16
CA TYR A 343 -21.54 2.56 10.47
C TYR A 343 -21.30 2.16 11.92
N LEU A 344 -20.20 2.57 12.55
CA LEU A 344 -19.91 2.34 13.97
C LEU A 344 -20.72 3.23 14.92
N GLY A 345 -21.38 4.28 14.42
CA GLY A 345 -22.12 5.24 15.23
C GLY A 345 -21.25 6.08 16.17
N ILE A 346 -20.00 6.37 15.78
CA ILE A 346 -19.06 7.19 16.56
C ILE A 346 -18.76 8.52 15.87
N ASP A 347 -18.33 9.53 16.63
CA ASP A 347 -17.93 10.81 16.04
C ASP A 347 -16.52 10.77 15.44
N HIS A 348 -15.59 10.13 16.15
CA HIS A 348 -14.19 10.00 15.75
C HIS A 348 -13.45 8.93 16.57
N PHE A 349 -12.34 8.45 16.02
CA PHE A 349 -11.40 7.58 16.72
C PHE A 349 -10.40 8.38 17.54
N TYR A 350 -9.99 7.83 18.69
CA TYR A 350 -8.99 8.42 19.58
C TYR A 350 -7.66 7.68 19.47
N LYS A 351 -6.55 8.40 19.59
CA LYS A 351 -5.20 7.81 19.60
C LYS A 351 -5.03 6.88 20.81
N ARG A 352 -4.89 5.59 20.56
CA ARG A 352 -4.52 4.56 21.54
C ARG A 352 -2.99 4.39 21.56
N ARG A 353 -2.38 4.47 22.74
CA ARG A 353 -0.96 4.14 22.90
C ARG A 353 -0.85 2.65 23.22
N SER A 354 -0.08 1.91 22.43
CA SER A 354 0.39 0.61 22.88
C SER A 354 1.57 0.80 23.83
N PHE A 355 1.52 0.10 24.96
CA PHE A 355 2.58 0.04 25.94
C PHE A 355 3.32 -1.30 25.92
N LYS A 356 2.98 -2.20 24.99
CA LYS A 356 3.60 -3.52 24.89
C LYS A 356 4.31 -3.67 23.56
N GLU A 357 5.48 -4.30 23.58
CA GLU A 357 6.25 -4.62 22.37
C GLU A 357 6.77 -6.05 22.47
N ILE A 358 6.54 -6.83 21.42
CA ILE A 358 7.06 -8.19 21.33
C ILE A 358 8.52 -8.08 20.87
N LYS A 359 9.42 -8.65 21.67
CA LYS A 359 10.83 -8.80 21.31
C LYS A 359 11.07 -10.23 20.87
N ILE A 360 11.42 -10.38 19.59
CA ILE A 360 11.82 -11.64 18.97
C ILE A 360 13.34 -11.72 18.98
N ASP A 361 13.86 -12.89 19.30
CA ASP A 361 15.25 -13.25 19.08
C ASP A 361 15.37 -13.94 17.72
N THR A 362 15.92 -13.23 16.74
CA THR A 362 16.02 -13.71 15.36
C THR A 362 17.10 -14.77 15.16
N ASP A 363 17.95 -15.00 16.16
CA ASP A 363 18.99 -16.03 16.12
C ASP A 363 18.45 -17.41 16.54
N ILE A 364 17.24 -17.46 17.11
CA ILE A 364 16.58 -18.71 17.50
C ILE A 364 15.84 -19.28 16.28
N ASP A 365 16.43 -20.34 15.70
CA ASP A 365 15.81 -21.13 14.63
C ASP A 365 14.72 -22.06 15.17
N GLU A 366 13.54 -22.08 14.54
CA GLU A 366 12.47 -23.03 14.85
C GLU A 366 12.62 -24.25 13.94
N SER A 367 12.92 -25.42 14.50
CA SER A 367 13.18 -26.65 13.72
C SER A 367 12.04 -27.01 12.77
N ILE A 368 10.78 -26.74 13.14
CA ILE A 368 9.60 -26.94 12.30
C ILE A 368 9.65 -26.18 10.97
N GLU A 369 10.35 -25.03 10.90
CA GLU A 369 10.50 -24.26 9.65
C GLU A 369 11.36 -25.00 8.61
N LYS A 370 12.11 -26.03 8.99
CA LYS A 370 12.80 -26.93 8.04
C LYS A 370 11.86 -27.95 7.40
N ILE A 371 10.69 -28.16 8.00
CA ILE A 371 9.70 -29.16 7.59
C ILE A 371 8.60 -28.50 6.77
N ILE A 372 8.22 -27.27 7.12
CA ILE A 372 7.24 -26.50 6.37
C ILE A 372 7.81 -26.13 5.00
N GLN A 373 7.13 -26.57 3.95
CA GLN A 373 7.46 -26.22 2.58
C GLN A 373 6.88 -24.85 2.23
N ARG A 374 7.57 -23.79 2.66
CA ARG A 374 7.18 -22.42 2.36
C ARG A 374 7.22 -22.14 0.86
N THR A 375 6.19 -21.49 0.32
CA THR A 375 6.21 -21.04 -1.07
C THR A 375 7.27 -19.95 -1.26
N LYS A 376 8.30 -20.26 -2.03
CA LYS A 376 9.35 -19.31 -2.43
C LYS A 376 8.83 -18.39 -3.53
N ARG A 377 9.19 -17.11 -3.42
CA ARG A 377 8.78 -16.02 -4.33
C ARG A 377 9.95 -15.24 -4.90
N PHE A 378 11.09 -15.31 -4.23
CA PHE A 378 12.30 -14.63 -4.66
C PHE A 378 13.45 -15.62 -4.76
N ASP A 379 14.39 -15.32 -5.66
CA ASP A 379 15.63 -16.07 -5.87
C ASP A 379 16.82 -15.15 -5.61
N PHE A 380 17.73 -15.56 -4.72
CA PHE A 380 18.74 -14.69 -4.11
C PHE A 380 20.17 -15.01 -4.51
N GLU A 381 20.41 -15.85 -5.53
CA GLU A 381 21.76 -16.28 -5.95
C GLU A 381 22.77 -15.15 -6.28
N SER A 382 22.39 -13.87 -6.20
CA SER A 382 23.25 -12.72 -6.50
C SER A 382 23.36 -11.62 -5.43
N TRP A 383 22.83 -11.80 -4.21
CA TRP A 383 22.72 -10.70 -3.24
C TRP A 383 23.80 -10.72 -2.15
N ASN A 384 24.75 -9.77 -2.22
CA ASN A 384 25.87 -9.63 -1.28
C ASN A 384 25.67 -8.54 -0.20
N SER A 385 24.44 -8.06 0.04
CA SER A 385 24.13 -6.98 0.99
C SER A 385 23.29 -7.43 2.18
N SER A 386 23.36 -6.67 3.28
CA SER A 386 22.56 -6.90 4.50
C SER A 386 21.05 -6.76 4.28
N VAL A 387 20.66 -6.16 3.15
CA VAL A 387 19.28 -5.98 2.72
C VAL A 387 19.20 -6.35 1.25
N ALA A 388 18.14 -7.06 0.96
CA ALA A 388 17.75 -7.50 -0.36
C ALA A 388 16.88 -6.42 -1.01
N PHE A 389 17.13 -6.07 -2.26
CA PHE A 389 16.27 -5.14 -3.00
C PHE A 389 15.87 -5.75 -4.34
N ASP A 390 14.57 -6.02 -4.48
CA ASP A 390 14.01 -6.42 -5.75
C ASP A 390 13.70 -5.17 -6.59
N GLU A 391 14.53 -4.94 -7.62
CA GLU A 391 14.36 -3.82 -8.53
C GLU A 391 13.02 -3.87 -9.29
N GLU A 392 12.47 -5.07 -9.54
CA GLU A 392 11.26 -5.25 -10.34
C GLU A 392 10.00 -4.82 -9.56
N THR A 393 9.87 -5.28 -8.32
CA THR A 393 8.74 -4.93 -7.46
C THR A 393 8.99 -3.74 -6.54
N HIS A 394 10.21 -3.18 -6.54
CA HIS A 394 10.65 -2.08 -5.66
C HIS A 394 10.52 -2.42 -4.17
N LYS A 395 10.75 -3.69 -3.82
CA LYS A 395 10.59 -4.21 -2.45
C LYS A 395 11.94 -4.41 -1.79
N TYR A 396 11.98 -4.08 -0.50
CA TYR A 396 13.13 -4.35 0.37
C TYR A 396 12.81 -5.58 1.20
N ILE A 397 13.63 -6.61 1.09
CA ILE A 397 13.37 -7.91 1.71
C ILE A 397 14.53 -8.23 2.65
N HIS A 398 14.30 -9.11 3.62
CA HIS A 398 15.42 -9.69 4.37
C HIS A 398 16.18 -10.67 3.46
N PRO A 399 17.52 -10.63 3.35
CA PRO A 399 18.29 -11.49 2.41
C PRO A 399 18.10 -13.00 2.58
N LYS A 400 17.56 -13.41 3.74
CA LYS A 400 17.28 -14.81 4.08
C LYS A 400 15.79 -15.19 3.95
N ASP A 401 14.94 -14.27 3.50
CA ASP A 401 13.49 -14.51 3.36
C ASP A 401 13.08 -14.61 1.90
N GLU A 402 13.02 -15.82 1.37
CA GLU A 402 12.57 -16.07 0.01
C GLU A 402 11.04 -16.00 -0.14
N THR A 403 10.29 -15.80 0.94
CA THR A 403 8.83 -15.94 0.98
C THR A 403 8.08 -14.60 0.90
N GLY A 404 8.74 -13.50 1.25
CA GLY A 404 8.16 -12.16 1.34
C GLY A 404 7.43 -11.86 2.65
N ASN A 405 7.54 -12.72 3.66
CA ASN A 405 6.95 -12.48 4.98
C ASN A 405 7.73 -11.44 5.81
N ALA A 406 9.03 -11.28 5.52
CA ALA A 406 9.96 -10.38 6.20
C ALA A 406 10.28 -9.15 5.33
N GLU A 407 9.26 -8.58 4.67
CA GLU A 407 9.39 -7.37 3.86
C GLU A 407 9.58 -6.13 4.75
N PHE A 408 10.55 -5.28 4.42
CA PHE A 408 10.69 -3.96 5.02
C PHE A 408 9.73 -2.97 4.35
N ILE A 409 9.08 -2.13 5.15
CA ILE A 409 8.27 -1.04 4.59
C ILE A 409 9.22 0.00 4.00
N SER A 410 9.07 0.30 2.71
CA SER A 410 9.88 1.36 2.11
C SER A 410 9.53 2.73 2.71
N VAL A 411 10.52 3.62 2.85
CA VAL A 411 10.30 5.00 3.32
C VAL A 411 9.26 5.74 2.47
N THR A 412 9.25 5.50 1.15
CA THR A 412 8.27 6.09 0.23
C THR A 412 6.87 5.57 0.52
N THR A 413 6.69 4.25 0.69
CA THR A 413 5.40 3.64 1.06
C THR A 413 4.89 4.16 2.41
N LEU A 414 5.78 4.30 3.41
CA LEU A 414 5.40 4.87 4.71
C LEU A 414 4.88 6.30 4.58
N ILE A 415 5.55 7.14 3.78
CA ILE A 415 5.10 8.51 3.54
C ILE A 415 3.77 8.51 2.78
N GLU A 416 3.64 7.69 1.74
CA GLU A 416 2.44 7.65 0.87
C GLU A 416 1.15 7.36 1.64
N ARG A 417 1.20 6.57 2.72
CA ARG A 417 0.07 6.36 3.64
C ARG A 417 -0.59 7.68 4.08
N PHE A 418 0.22 8.70 4.34
CA PHE A 418 -0.25 10.00 4.84
C PHE A 418 -0.57 11.01 3.75
N PHE A 419 -0.25 10.71 2.50
CA PHE A 419 -0.43 11.60 1.36
C PHE A 419 -1.27 10.92 0.27
N PRO A 420 -2.52 10.52 0.58
CA PRO A 420 -3.37 9.83 -0.39
C PRO A 420 -3.64 10.71 -1.62
N PHE A 421 -3.70 10.08 -2.79
CA PHE A 421 -4.11 10.74 -4.03
C PHE A 421 -5.39 10.09 -4.55
N ASP A 422 -6.46 10.87 -4.56
CA ASP A 422 -7.77 10.46 -5.08
C ASP A 422 -7.77 10.56 -6.61
N LEU A 423 -7.17 9.54 -7.23
CA LEU A 423 -7.01 9.46 -8.68
C LEU A 423 -8.36 9.45 -9.38
N LYS A 424 -9.35 8.75 -8.81
CA LYS A 424 -10.71 8.72 -9.36
C LYS A 424 -11.31 10.12 -9.44
N ARG A 425 -11.32 10.87 -8.34
CA ARG A 425 -11.84 12.25 -8.34
C ARG A 425 -11.05 13.18 -9.25
N TYR A 426 -9.73 12.99 -9.35
CA TYR A 426 -8.91 13.72 -10.31
C TYR A 426 -9.35 13.45 -11.75
N CYS A 427 -9.54 12.18 -12.12
CA CYS A 427 -9.99 11.77 -13.45
C CYS A 427 -11.39 12.32 -13.75
N GLU A 428 -12.36 12.14 -12.85
CA GLU A 428 -13.72 12.68 -12.96
C GLU A 428 -13.72 14.20 -13.23
N LYS A 429 -12.96 14.95 -12.42
CA LYS A 429 -12.87 16.41 -12.54
C LYS A 429 -12.23 16.84 -13.86
N LYS A 430 -11.06 16.29 -14.19
CA LYS A 430 -10.31 16.67 -15.39
C LYS A 430 -11.05 16.24 -16.67
N ALA A 431 -11.72 15.09 -16.66
CA ALA A 431 -12.58 14.63 -17.75
C ALA A 431 -13.70 15.64 -18.04
N LYS A 432 -14.38 16.13 -17.00
CA LYS A 432 -15.41 17.15 -17.13
C LYS A 432 -14.87 18.50 -17.64
N GLU A 433 -13.75 18.96 -17.10
CA GLU A 433 -13.12 20.24 -17.50
C GLU A 433 -12.65 20.22 -18.97
N GLU A 434 -12.10 19.08 -19.40
CA GLU A 434 -11.57 18.89 -20.74
C GLU A 434 -12.58 18.31 -21.75
N ASN A 435 -13.81 18.01 -21.32
CA ASN A 435 -14.85 17.36 -22.13
C ASN A 435 -14.36 16.05 -22.80
N ARG A 436 -13.74 15.18 -21.99
CA ARG A 436 -13.16 13.88 -22.37
C ARG A 436 -13.68 12.78 -21.46
N THR A 437 -13.46 11.51 -21.80
CA THR A 437 -13.88 10.40 -20.91
C THR A 437 -12.89 10.21 -19.76
N GLU A 438 -13.36 9.73 -18.61
CA GLU A 438 -12.51 9.43 -17.45
C GLU A 438 -11.42 8.41 -17.78
N GLU A 439 -11.76 7.41 -18.58
CA GLU A 439 -10.83 6.41 -19.10
C GLU A 439 -9.66 7.05 -19.85
N ASP A 440 -9.93 8.03 -20.72
CA ASP A 440 -8.90 8.73 -21.50
C ASP A 440 -7.95 9.52 -20.59
N VAL A 441 -8.50 10.14 -19.54
CA VAL A 441 -7.72 10.90 -18.56
C VAL A 441 -6.87 9.98 -17.68
N LEU A 442 -7.43 8.84 -17.26
CA LEU A 442 -6.72 7.83 -16.48
C LEU A 442 -5.55 7.27 -17.28
N ILE A 443 -5.81 6.89 -18.54
CA ILE A 443 -4.79 6.48 -19.50
C ILE A 443 -3.69 7.55 -19.60
N GLU A 444 -4.03 8.80 -19.91
CA GLU A 444 -3.04 9.89 -20.01
C GLU A 444 -2.18 9.97 -18.75
N TYR A 445 -2.83 9.92 -17.60
CA TYR A 445 -2.16 10.02 -16.31
C TYR A 445 -1.15 8.89 -16.11
N LEU A 446 -1.53 7.64 -16.34
CA LEU A 446 -0.66 6.48 -16.19
C LEU A 446 0.54 6.57 -17.14
N MET A 447 0.33 6.99 -18.38
CA MET A 447 1.39 7.08 -19.37
C MET A 447 2.42 8.16 -19.06
N VAL A 448 1.94 9.36 -18.69
CA VAL A 448 2.83 10.45 -18.28
C VAL A 448 3.59 10.09 -17.02
N ARG A 449 2.97 9.33 -16.10
CA ARG A 449 3.63 8.82 -14.89
C ARG A 449 4.73 7.84 -15.24
N ASP A 450 4.44 6.84 -16.07
CA ASP A 450 5.38 5.77 -16.41
C ASP A 450 6.59 6.33 -17.19
N GLU A 451 6.36 7.19 -18.19
CA GLU A 451 7.43 7.87 -18.93
C GLU A 451 8.32 8.73 -18.00
N ALA A 452 7.70 9.47 -17.06
CA ALA A 452 8.44 10.28 -16.11
C ALA A 452 9.29 9.42 -15.17
N SER A 453 8.76 8.26 -14.73
CA SER A 453 9.46 7.29 -13.91
C SER A 453 10.69 6.74 -14.62
N GLU A 454 10.55 6.26 -15.86
CA GLU A 454 11.64 5.67 -16.63
C GLU A 454 12.78 6.66 -16.89
N LYS A 455 12.44 7.89 -17.33
CA LYS A 455 13.43 8.94 -17.55
C LYS A 455 14.12 9.34 -16.25
N GLY A 456 13.41 9.30 -15.13
CA GLY A 456 13.97 9.50 -13.79
C GLY A 456 14.98 8.40 -13.44
N THR A 457 14.58 7.13 -13.55
CA THR A 457 15.45 5.97 -13.29
C THR A 457 16.71 6.01 -14.16
N PHE A 458 16.57 6.31 -15.46
CA PHE A 458 17.70 6.46 -16.36
C PHE A 458 18.66 7.55 -15.89
N LEU A 459 18.14 8.74 -15.53
CA LEU A 459 18.97 9.84 -15.03
C LEU A 459 19.73 9.47 -13.75
N HIS A 460 19.06 8.86 -12.77
CA HIS A 460 19.71 8.39 -11.53
C HIS A 460 20.84 7.40 -11.85
N LYS A 461 20.59 6.46 -12.77
CA LYS A 461 21.61 5.50 -13.20
C LYS A 461 22.83 6.16 -13.83
N GLN A 462 22.64 7.15 -14.70
CA GLN A 462 23.78 7.86 -15.29
C GLN A 462 24.57 8.65 -14.24
N ILE A 463 23.89 9.29 -13.27
CA ILE A 463 24.55 10.01 -12.18
C ILE A 463 25.35 9.04 -11.29
N GLU A 464 24.76 7.92 -10.90
CA GLU A 464 25.44 6.87 -10.13
C GLU A 464 26.70 6.37 -10.88
N ASN A 465 26.57 6.05 -12.16
CA ASN A 465 27.68 5.57 -12.98
C ASN A 465 28.81 6.60 -13.04
N PHE A 466 28.49 7.88 -13.23
CA PHE A 466 29.47 8.96 -13.22
C PHE A 466 30.21 9.05 -11.87
N LEU A 467 29.47 9.05 -10.75
CA LEU A 467 30.05 9.19 -9.42
C LEU A 467 30.94 8.01 -9.03
N LYS A 468 30.58 6.80 -9.48
CA LYS A 468 31.35 5.56 -9.25
C LYS A 468 32.47 5.33 -10.28
N GLY A 469 32.61 6.20 -11.29
CA GLY A 469 33.62 6.07 -12.34
C GLY A 469 33.33 4.99 -13.39
N ASN A 470 32.09 4.53 -13.48
CA ASN A 470 31.62 3.59 -14.51
C ASN A 470 31.33 4.31 -15.82
N LYS A 471 31.09 3.56 -16.91
CA LYS A 471 30.60 4.13 -18.18
C LYS A 471 29.20 4.73 -17.99
N PHE A 472 29.02 5.97 -18.46
CA PHE A 472 27.74 6.68 -18.42
C PHE A 472 27.45 7.37 -19.76
N ASP A 473 26.19 7.74 -19.94
CA ASP A 473 25.68 8.56 -21.03
C ASP A 473 25.44 10.00 -20.53
N SER A 474 26.05 10.97 -21.21
CA SER A 474 25.94 12.39 -20.89
C SER A 474 25.12 13.22 -21.88
N GLU A 475 24.46 12.60 -22.86
CA GLU A 475 23.79 13.34 -23.95
C GLU A 475 22.56 14.12 -23.48
N THR A 476 21.94 13.71 -22.37
CA THR A 476 20.71 14.35 -21.89
C THR A 476 20.97 15.74 -21.30
N LYS A 477 20.03 16.65 -21.52
CA LYS A 477 20.08 18.01 -20.95
C LYS A 477 20.12 17.96 -19.42
N GLU A 478 19.34 17.08 -18.81
CA GLU A 478 19.31 16.88 -17.36
C GLU A 478 20.67 16.45 -16.80
N PHE A 479 21.40 15.58 -17.51
CA PHE A 479 22.73 15.17 -17.08
C PHE A 479 23.75 16.32 -17.23
N GLN A 480 23.66 17.13 -18.27
CA GLN A 480 24.48 18.35 -18.39
C GLN A 480 24.21 19.35 -17.25
N MET A 481 22.94 19.48 -16.81
CA MET A 481 22.59 20.25 -15.62
C MET A 481 23.24 19.67 -14.36
N PHE A 482 23.30 18.34 -14.23
CA PHE A 482 24.03 17.68 -13.13
C PHE A 482 25.54 17.98 -13.16
N LEU A 483 26.20 17.95 -14.32
CA LEU A 483 27.63 18.30 -14.42
C LEU A 483 27.89 19.76 -13.98
N SER A 484 27.03 20.69 -14.41
CA SER A 484 27.05 22.09 -13.97
C SER A 484 26.88 22.22 -12.45
N PHE A 485 25.97 21.45 -11.84
CA PHE A 485 25.81 21.36 -10.39
C PHE A 485 27.07 20.80 -9.72
N TYR A 486 27.60 19.68 -10.21
CA TYR A 486 28.76 19.00 -9.63
C TYR A 486 29.99 19.91 -9.60
N ASP A 487 30.26 20.62 -10.69
CA ASP A 487 31.38 21.56 -10.76
C ASP A 487 31.20 22.76 -9.83
N LYS A 488 29.99 23.35 -9.77
CA LYS A 488 29.72 24.58 -9.01
C LYS A 488 29.51 24.35 -7.51
N GLU A 489 28.89 23.24 -7.13
CA GLU A 489 28.41 23.00 -5.76
C GLU A 489 29.21 21.93 -5.03
N ILE A 490 29.76 20.94 -5.72
CA ILE A 490 30.54 19.84 -5.12
C ILE A 490 32.03 20.15 -5.17
N LYS A 491 32.62 20.31 -6.37
CA LYS A 491 34.06 20.56 -6.54
C LYS A 491 34.51 21.85 -5.86
N LYS A 492 33.80 22.97 -6.09
CA LYS A 492 34.15 24.26 -5.46
C LYS A 492 34.08 24.26 -3.93
N ARG A 493 33.23 23.41 -3.35
CA ARG A 493 33.11 23.24 -1.89
C ARG A 493 34.00 22.15 -1.32
N ASN A 494 34.81 21.50 -2.17
CA ASN A 494 35.74 20.45 -1.78
C ASN A 494 35.05 19.29 -1.04
N LEU A 495 33.84 18.93 -1.52
CA LEU A 495 33.07 17.80 -1.01
C LEU A 495 33.58 16.51 -1.66
N LEU A 496 33.86 15.50 -0.83
CA LEU A 496 34.41 14.22 -1.27
C LEU A 496 33.26 13.22 -1.47
N PHE A 497 33.23 12.56 -2.63
CA PHE A 497 32.27 11.49 -2.86
C PHE A 497 32.43 10.39 -1.80
N PHE A 498 31.34 9.97 -1.18
CA PHE A 498 31.34 8.92 -0.17
C PHE A 498 30.58 7.69 -0.64
N ASP A 499 29.32 7.85 -1.04
CA ASP A 499 28.48 6.73 -1.46
C ASP A 499 27.32 7.22 -2.37
N ALA A 500 26.79 6.32 -3.19
CA ALA A 500 25.61 6.54 -4.02
C ALA A 500 24.77 5.28 -4.12
N GLU A 501 23.45 5.45 -4.14
CA GLU A 501 22.46 4.37 -4.08
C GLU A 501 22.65 3.51 -2.82
N LYS A 502 22.86 4.18 -1.68
CA LYS A 502 23.13 3.53 -0.41
C LYS A 502 21.84 3.03 0.21
N MET A 503 21.65 1.71 0.23
CA MET A 503 20.57 1.07 0.98
C MET A 503 20.78 1.21 2.49
N ILE A 504 19.71 1.54 3.19
CA ILE A 504 19.67 1.75 4.63
C ILE A 504 18.43 1.08 5.23
N ILE A 505 18.57 0.56 6.44
CA ILE A 505 17.46 -0.01 7.21
C ILE A 505 17.44 0.50 8.62
N SER A 506 16.23 0.54 9.17
CA SER A 506 15.99 0.59 10.60
C SER A 506 15.26 -0.67 11.01
N GLU A 507 15.97 -1.60 11.66
CA GLU A 507 15.40 -2.84 12.20
C GLU A 507 14.31 -2.55 13.22
N LYS A 508 14.50 -1.53 14.07
CA LYS A 508 13.54 -1.12 15.10
C LYS A 508 12.13 -0.87 14.53
N TYR A 509 12.08 -0.10 13.44
CA TYR A 509 10.83 0.28 12.77
C TYR A 509 10.44 -0.65 11.62
N ASN A 510 11.30 -1.60 11.24
CA ASN A 510 11.17 -2.38 10.03
C ASN A 510 10.93 -1.52 8.76
N VAL A 511 11.82 -0.53 8.57
CA VAL A 511 11.74 0.41 7.45
C VAL A 511 13.06 0.40 6.67
N ALA A 512 12.96 0.45 5.35
CA ALA A 512 14.11 0.47 4.44
C ALA A 512 14.02 1.61 3.43
N GLY A 513 15.16 2.01 2.88
CA GLY A 513 15.20 2.89 1.72
C GLY A 513 16.59 3.04 1.13
N THR A 514 16.67 3.80 0.05
CA THR A 514 17.91 4.02 -0.69
C THR A 514 18.20 5.51 -0.77
N ILE A 515 19.38 5.90 -0.30
CA ILE A 515 19.88 7.28 -0.40
C ILE A 515 20.57 7.44 -1.74
N ASP A 516 20.10 8.39 -2.54
CA ASP A 516 20.67 8.73 -3.85
C ASP A 516 22.17 9.04 -3.76
N CYS A 517 22.59 9.97 -2.88
CA CYS A 517 24.00 10.30 -2.75
C CYS A 517 24.42 10.93 -1.41
N LEU A 518 25.63 10.56 -0.96
CA LEU A 518 26.34 11.13 0.19
C LEU A 518 27.70 11.69 -0.23
N PHE A 519 27.97 12.92 0.20
CA PHE A 519 29.30 13.54 0.12
C PHE A 519 29.84 13.85 1.52
N LYS A 520 31.12 13.55 1.78
CA LYS A 520 31.82 13.88 3.02
C LYS A 520 32.45 15.27 2.94
N LYS A 521 32.39 16.05 4.02
CA LYS A 521 33.18 17.28 4.16
C LYS A 521 34.64 16.91 4.45
N LYS A 522 35.60 17.46 3.71
CA LYS A 522 37.02 17.09 3.79
C LYS A 522 37.61 17.06 5.21
N ASP A 523 37.22 18.01 6.06
CA ASP A 523 37.83 18.20 7.40
C ASP A 523 36.85 17.93 8.56
N LYS A 524 35.68 17.35 8.30
CA LYS A 524 34.68 17.05 9.33
C LYS A 524 34.08 15.67 9.09
N ASP A 525 33.80 14.96 10.17
CA ASP A 525 33.03 13.71 10.11
C ASP A 525 31.53 14.01 9.98
N GLU A 526 31.21 14.70 8.88
CA GLU A 526 29.89 15.24 8.56
C GLU A 526 29.64 15.09 7.06
N TYR A 527 28.40 14.75 6.74
CA TYR A 527 27.99 14.42 5.39
C TYR A 527 26.94 15.40 4.87
N VAL A 528 26.92 15.60 3.55
CA VAL A 528 25.87 16.28 2.81
C VAL A 528 25.10 15.20 2.06
N MET A 529 23.79 15.15 2.29
CA MET A 529 22.90 14.19 1.65
C MET A 529 22.15 14.87 0.52
N LEU A 530 22.21 14.28 -0.66
CA LEU A 530 21.59 14.81 -1.88
C LEU A 530 20.59 13.80 -2.40
N ASP A 531 19.51 14.33 -2.95
CA ASP A 531 18.43 13.57 -3.57
C ASP A 531 18.13 14.20 -4.94
N TRP A 532 18.25 13.39 -5.98
CA TRP A 532 18.08 13.79 -7.37
C TRP A 532 16.59 13.77 -7.69
N LYS A 533 16.11 14.82 -8.35
CA LYS A 533 14.69 14.92 -8.71
C LYS A 533 14.49 15.40 -10.14
N ARG A 534 14.05 14.47 -10.99
CA ARG A 534 13.52 14.79 -12.32
C ARG A 534 12.05 15.19 -12.24
N SER A 535 11.78 16.48 -11.96
CA SER A 535 10.41 16.97 -11.82
C SER A 535 10.18 18.34 -12.45
N LYS A 536 9.17 18.44 -13.32
CA LYS A 536 8.68 19.71 -13.87
C LYS A 536 7.73 20.49 -12.94
N LYS A 537 7.37 19.91 -11.79
CA LYS A 537 6.35 20.47 -10.88
C LYS A 537 6.90 20.90 -9.52
N LEU A 538 8.12 20.47 -9.17
CA LEU A 538 8.72 20.76 -7.87
C LEU A 538 9.17 22.22 -7.73
N ILE A 539 9.45 22.90 -8.84
CA ILE A 539 9.87 24.30 -8.88
C ILE A 539 8.82 25.15 -9.61
N ILE A 540 8.47 26.28 -9.01
CA ILE A 540 7.66 27.36 -9.58
C ILE A 540 8.38 28.69 -9.33
N ASP A 541 8.60 29.46 -10.40
CA ASP A 541 9.30 30.76 -10.35
C ASP A 541 10.62 30.73 -9.56
N GLY A 542 11.40 29.67 -9.77
CA GLY A 542 12.70 29.45 -9.12
C GLY A 542 12.63 29.08 -7.63
N ARG A 543 11.43 28.81 -7.09
CA ARG A 543 11.21 28.42 -5.70
C ARG A 543 10.53 27.06 -5.59
N PRO A 544 10.68 26.34 -4.47
CA PRO A 544 9.95 25.10 -4.25
C PRO A 544 8.44 25.33 -4.28
N ARG A 545 7.73 24.50 -5.03
CA ARG A 545 6.27 24.47 -5.02
C ARG A 545 5.80 23.72 -3.77
N ILE A 546 5.54 24.47 -2.72
CA ILE A 546 5.11 23.94 -1.41
C ILE A 546 3.62 23.59 -1.33
N PHE A 547 2.87 23.77 -2.42
CA PHE A 547 1.41 23.58 -2.47
C PHE A 547 0.97 22.60 -3.57
N GLY A 548 -0.10 21.87 -3.30
CA GLY A 548 -0.56 20.68 -4.01
C GLY A 548 -2.06 20.48 -3.88
N PHE A 549 -2.50 19.22 -3.74
CA PHE A 549 -3.93 18.88 -3.72
C PHE A 549 -4.37 18.38 -2.34
N GLY A 550 -4.77 19.32 -1.49
CA GLY A 550 -5.22 19.04 -0.12
C GLY A 550 -4.05 19.00 0.86
N TYR A 551 -4.25 18.30 1.97
CA TYR A 551 -3.29 18.21 3.07
C TYR A 551 -3.01 16.75 3.41
N ALA A 552 -1.89 16.49 4.08
CA ALA A 552 -1.61 15.18 4.63
C ALA A 552 -2.63 14.78 5.72
N LEU A 553 -2.70 13.49 6.00
CA LEU A 553 -3.66 12.93 6.96
C LEU A 553 -3.25 13.16 8.41
N SER A 554 -4.26 13.16 9.29
CA SER A 554 -4.13 13.11 10.74
C SER A 554 -3.16 14.17 11.31
N GLU A 555 -2.21 13.77 12.15
CA GLU A 555 -1.24 14.66 12.80
C GLU A 555 -0.31 15.42 11.83
N LEU A 556 -0.28 15.05 10.54
CA LEU A 556 0.49 15.73 9.50
C LEU A 556 -0.34 16.73 8.69
N ASN A 557 -1.59 17.01 9.06
CA ASN A 557 -2.50 17.90 8.33
C ASN A 557 -2.04 19.35 8.15
N ALA A 558 -1.01 19.79 8.88
CA ALA A 558 -0.35 21.08 8.66
C ALA A 558 0.49 21.10 7.37
N LEU A 559 0.87 19.93 6.85
CA LEU A 559 1.61 19.79 5.60
C LEU A 559 0.64 19.71 4.42
N ASP A 560 0.92 20.50 3.39
CA ASP A 560 0.21 20.38 2.12
C ASP A 560 0.57 19.06 1.42
N ASN A 561 -0.38 18.48 0.70
CA ASN A 561 -0.15 17.31 -0.13
C ASN A 561 0.59 17.66 -1.44
N SER A 562 1.87 18.02 -1.28
CA SER A 562 2.79 18.37 -2.37
C SER A 562 3.99 17.43 -2.42
N SER A 563 4.56 17.28 -3.61
CA SER A 563 5.80 16.50 -3.79
C SER A 563 6.95 17.05 -2.94
N TYR A 564 6.99 18.36 -2.69
CA TYR A 564 8.01 18.99 -1.86
C TYR A 564 8.04 18.41 -0.45
N TYR A 565 6.90 18.36 0.25
CA TYR A 565 6.85 17.83 1.62
C TYR A 565 7.13 16.33 1.66
N ARG A 566 6.66 15.56 0.66
CA ARG A 566 6.99 14.13 0.54
C ARG A 566 8.52 13.91 0.46
N TYR A 567 9.22 14.66 -0.39
CA TYR A 567 10.68 14.55 -0.53
C TYR A 567 11.43 15.06 0.71
N CYS A 568 10.92 16.11 1.37
CA CYS A 568 11.50 16.57 2.63
C CYS A 568 11.39 15.50 3.73
N LEU A 569 10.24 14.85 3.87
CA LEU A 569 10.02 13.77 4.83
C LEU A 569 10.90 12.55 4.51
N GLN A 570 11.04 12.19 3.24
CA GLN A 570 11.92 11.11 2.78
C GLN A 570 13.35 11.33 3.26
N GLN A 571 13.93 12.49 2.93
CA GLN A 571 15.28 12.85 3.35
C GLN A 571 15.42 12.89 4.89
N ASN A 572 14.41 13.39 5.62
CA ASN A 572 14.45 13.41 7.08
C ASN A 572 14.38 12.01 7.71
N ILE A 573 13.62 11.07 7.14
CA ILE A 573 13.63 9.67 7.60
C ILE A 573 14.97 9.01 7.28
N TYR A 574 15.53 9.22 6.08
CA TYR A 574 16.87 8.73 5.75
C TYR A 574 17.93 9.25 6.71
N LYS A 575 17.92 10.57 6.99
CA LYS A 575 18.77 11.19 8.01
C LYS A 575 18.62 10.50 9.37
N TYR A 576 17.39 10.30 9.84
CA TYR A 576 17.14 9.63 11.10
C TYR A 576 17.79 8.23 11.14
N ILE A 577 17.58 7.43 10.10
CA ILE A 577 18.11 6.06 10.03
C ILE A 577 19.64 6.07 10.01
N VAL A 578 20.29 6.87 9.15
CA VAL A 578 21.76 6.87 9.05
C VAL A 578 22.47 7.42 10.28
N GLU A 579 21.86 8.39 10.95
CA GLU A 579 22.42 8.93 12.20
C GLU A 579 22.28 7.95 13.38
N LYS A 580 21.28 7.08 13.36
CA LYS A 580 21.00 6.12 14.46
C LYS A 580 21.64 4.76 14.25
N GLU A 581 21.53 4.21 13.05
CA GLU A 581 21.90 2.81 12.77
C GLU A 581 23.30 2.71 12.14
N TYR A 582 23.79 3.80 11.53
CA TYR A 582 25.05 3.79 10.76
C TYR A 582 26.12 4.76 11.29
N SER A 583 25.81 5.54 12.33
CA SER A 583 26.70 6.59 12.88
C SER A 583 27.17 7.63 11.85
N ILE A 584 26.38 7.88 10.80
CA ILE A 584 26.68 8.88 9.75
C ILE A 584 25.95 10.18 10.09
N LYS A 585 26.70 11.22 10.47
CA LYS A 585 26.13 12.53 10.83
C LYS A 585 25.79 13.36 9.58
N ILE A 586 24.52 13.73 9.40
CA ILE A 586 24.07 14.54 8.25
C ILE A 586 24.03 16.01 8.63
N SER A 587 24.88 16.79 7.98
CA SER A 587 25.01 18.24 8.22
C SER A 587 24.05 19.10 7.40
N SER A 588 23.67 18.64 6.20
CA SER A 588 22.67 19.30 5.37
C SER A 588 22.07 18.34 4.37
N MET A 589 20.80 18.56 4.04
CA MET A 589 20.03 17.79 3.06
C MET A 589 19.58 18.72 1.94
N GLN A 590 19.67 18.26 0.68
CA GLN A 590 19.26 19.05 -0.48
C GLN A 590 18.54 18.17 -1.50
N LEU A 591 17.55 18.76 -2.17
CA LEU A 591 16.97 18.22 -3.40
C LEU A 591 17.61 18.94 -4.58
N VAL A 592 18.08 18.19 -5.57
CA VAL A 592 18.68 18.74 -6.78
C VAL A 592 17.74 18.45 -7.94
N VAL A 593 17.10 19.49 -8.45
CA VAL A 593 16.06 19.39 -9.49
C VAL A 593 16.68 19.52 -10.86
N LEU A 594 16.53 18.47 -11.66
CA LEU A 594 17.13 18.31 -12.98
C LEU A 594 16.03 17.97 -13.97
N HIS A 595 15.59 18.93 -14.79
CA HIS A 595 14.50 18.68 -15.74
C HIS A 595 14.68 19.50 -17.01
N GLU A 596 14.47 18.86 -18.17
CA GLU A 596 14.68 19.45 -19.50
C GLU A 596 13.94 20.78 -19.76
N ASN A 597 12.76 20.95 -19.15
CA ASN A 597 11.97 22.20 -19.21
C ASN A 597 12.62 23.42 -18.54
N TYR A 598 13.63 23.23 -17.68
CA TYR A 598 14.33 24.33 -17.03
C TYR A 598 15.60 24.70 -17.80
N SER A 599 16.03 25.96 -17.70
CA SER A 599 17.27 26.43 -18.32
C SER A 599 18.52 25.99 -17.55
N ASP A 600 18.42 25.88 -16.23
CA ASP A 600 19.50 25.44 -15.32
C ASP A 600 18.92 24.61 -14.16
N TYR A 601 19.79 23.96 -13.39
CA TYR A 601 19.38 23.16 -12.21
C TYR A 601 18.85 24.06 -11.09
N TYR A 602 18.07 23.46 -10.18
CA TYR A 602 17.68 24.10 -8.92
C TYR A 602 18.13 23.29 -7.73
N VAL A 603 18.61 23.96 -6.70
CA VAL A 603 18.95 23.35 -5.41
C VAL A 603 17.94 23.82 -4.37
N VAL A 604 17.26 22.86 -3.75
CA VAL A 604 16.28 23.12 -2.70
C VAL A 604 16.83 22.60 -1.39
N LYS A 605 17.01 23.48 -0.41
CA LYS A 605 17.37 23.07 0.96
C LYS A 605 16.20 22.36 1.61
N VAL A 606 16.47 21.22 2.23
CA VAL A 606 15.48 20.46 2.99
C VAL A 606 15.54 20.89 4.46
N PRO A 607 14.43 21.32 5.07
CA PRO A 607 14.38 21.66 6.49
C PRO A 607 14.46 20.39 7.36
N ASP A 608 14.89 20.55 8.61
CA ASP A 608 14.78 19.48 9.61
C ASP A 608 13.31 19.35 10.05
N MET A 609 12.77 18.13 9.98
CA MET A 609 11.36 17.80 10.24
C MET A 609 11.25 16.69 11.29
N LYS A 610 12.06 16.76 12.35
CA LYS A 610 12.13 15.75 13.42
C LYS A 610 10.76 15.37 14.01
N LYS A 611 9.85 16.33 14.16
CA LYS A 611 8.51 16.08 14.71
C LYS A 611 7.71 15.17 13.76
N GLU A 612 7.67 15.53 12.49
CA GLU A 612 6.92 14.83 11.45
C GLU A 612 7.51 13.44 11.18
N THR A 613 8.85 13.32 11.18
CA THR A 613 9.56 12.03 11.12
C THR A 613 9.16 11.11 12.26
N ASN A 614 9.09 11.63 13.49
CA ASN A 614 8.65 10.82 14.64
C ASN A 614 7.18 10.40 14.53
N ILE A 615 6.30 11.24 13.99
CA ILE A 615 4.89 10.88 13.74
C ILE A 615 4.82 9.68 12.79
N LEU A 616 5.52 9.74 11.65
CA LEU A 616 5.55 8.66 10.65
C LEU A 616 6.12 7.35 11.22
N LEU A 617 7.27 7.39 11.89
CA LEU A 617 7.88 6.18 12.45
C LEU A 617 7.04 5.56 13.57
N ASN A 618 6.35 6.39 14.37
CA ASN A 618 5.49 5.89 15.44
C ASN A 618 4.14 5.37 14.94
N SER A 619 3.69 5.74 13.73
CA SER A 619 2.44 5.23 13.18
C SER A 619 2.50 3.74 12.81
N LEU A 620 3.71 3.19 12.65
CA LEU A 620 3.91 1.77 12.34
C LEU A 620 3.52 0.82 13.48
N ASN A 621 3.39 1.33 14.71
CA ASN A 621 2.98 0.55 15.88
C ASN A 621 1.53 0.90 16.31
N HIS A 622 0.67 1.18 15.34
CA HIS A 622 -0.69 1.64 15.57
C HIS A 622 -1.68 0.85 14.70
N LYS A 623 -2.66 0.24 15.36
CA LYS A 623 -3.89 -0.29 14.77
C LYS A 623 -5.05 0.20 15.65
N ILE A 624 -6.07 0.81 15.04
CA ILE A 624 -7.29 1.32 15.72
C ILE A 624 -8.56 1.02 14.94
#